data_AF-A0A3N5M7S5-F1
#
_entry.id   AF-A0A3N5M7S5-F1
#
_cell.length_a   1.000
_cell.length_b   1.000
_cell.length_c   1.000
_cell.angle_alpha   90.00
_cell.angle_beta   90.00
_cell.angle_gamma   90.00
#
_symmetry.space_group_name_H-M   'P 1'
#
loop_
_entity.id
_entity.type
_entity.pdbx_description
1 polymer ?
#
loop_
_entity_poly.entity_id
_entity_poly.type
_entity_poly.pdbx_seq_one_letter_code
_entity_poly.pdbx_strand_id
1 'polypeptide(L)'
;METSDLQALAVFPIVVLVGSGVAAAGSQGGGEVGGIPVFALAVAVAFVIQWLAFIPAFLLQDEGFYDLTGSLTYISVTILAVALSPEVDGRSILLLALVVVWAGRLGTYLFRRIRRAGKDERFDRIKPSFVRFLSAWTLQGLWVSLTLAAALAAVTTTVREELAVVTFLGVLVWATGF
;
A
#
# COMPACT_ATOMS: atom_id res chain seq x y z
N MET A 1 -12.11 -13.12 -26.17
CA MET A 1 -11.22 -12.53 -25.15
C MET A 1 -10.17 -11.74 -25.88
N GLU A 2 -10.03 -10.44 -25.61
CA GLU A 2 -9.06 -9.60 -26.31
C GLU A 2 -7.62 -9.94 -25.89
N THR A 3 -6.62 -9.67 -26.73
CA THR A 3 -5.19 -9.88 -26.40
C THR A 3 -4.79 -9.18 -25.10
N SER A 4 -5.41 -8.04 -24.81
CA SER A 4 -5.21 -7.29 -23.58
C SER A 4 -5.82 -7.93 -22.32
N ASP A 5 -6.87 -8.76 -22.46
CA ASP A 5 -7.39 -9.55 -21.34
C ASP A 5 -6.45 -10.74 -21.04
N LEU A 6 -5.87 -11.35 -22.09
CA LEU A 6 -4.83 -12.39 -21.94
C LEU A 6 -3.60 -11.84 -21.19
N GLN A 7 -3.17 -10.63 -21.51
CA GLN A 7 -2.10 -9.96 -20.77
C GLN A 7 -2.49 -9.72 -19.30
N ALA A 8 -3.71 -9.23 -19.05
CA ALA A 8 -4.19 -8.99 -17.69
C ALA A 8 -4.28 -10.30 -16.86
N LEU A 9 -4.61 -11.44 -17.48
CA LEU A 9 -4.59 -12.74 -16.82
C LEU A 9 -3.19 -13.13 -16.31
N ALA A 10 -2.13 -12.71 -16.99
CA ALA A 10 -0.76 -12.93 -16.53
C ALA A 10 -0.33 -11.91 -15.46
N VAL A 11 -0.84 -10.67 -15.52
CA VAL A 11 -0.50 -9.60 -14.56
C VAL A 11 -0.90 -9.99 -13.15
N PHE A 12 -2.13 -10.48 -12.93
CA PHE A 12 -2.60 -10.85 -11.60
C PHE A 12 -1.66 -11.81 -10.84
N PRO A 13 -1.32 -13.01 -11.37
CA PRO A 13 -0.44 -13.93 -10.66
C PRO A 13 0.99 -13.39 -10.52
N ILE A 14 1.52 -12.67 -11.53
CA ILE A 14 2.85 -12.07 -11.43
C ILE A 14 2.91 -11.05 -10.28
N VAL A 15 1.92 -10.17 -10.18
CA VAL A 15 1.86 -9.14 -9.14
C VAL A 15 1.75 -9.77 -7.75
N VAL A 16 0.95 -10.84 -7.60
CA VAL A 16 0.85 -11.60 -6.35
C VAL A 16 2.17 -12.30 -6.00
N LEU A 17 2.85 -12.89 -6.98
CA LEU A 17 4.16 -13.52 -6.76
C LEU A 17 5.22 -12.50 -6.33
N VAL A 18 5.26 -11.33 -6.98
CA VAL A 18 6.17 -10.24 -6.58
C VAL A 18 5.82 -9.75 -5.18
N GLY A 19 4.54 -9.53 -4.88
CA GLY A 19 4.09 -9.15 -3.53
C GLY A 19 4.48 -10.17 -2.47
N SER A 20 4.35 -11.46 -2.77
CA SER A 20 4.78 -12.55 -1.90
C SER A 20 6.30 -12.56 -1.70
N GLY A 21 7.07 -12.28 -2.76
CA GLY A 21 8.52 -12.10 -2.68
C GLY A 21 8.93 -10.92 -1.79
N VAL A 22 8.25 -9.78 -1.92
CA VAL A 22 8.44 -8.60 -1.05
C VAL A 22 8.11 -8.94 0.40
N ALA A 23 7.00 -9.64 0.64
CA ALA A 23 6.62 -10.10 1.98
C ALA A 23 7.69 -11.01 2.58
N ALA A 24 8.19 -11.99 1.82
CA ALA A 24 9.23 -12.90 2.28
C ALA A 24 10.56 -12.18 2.56
N ALA A 25 10.98 -11.28 1.67
CA ALA A 25 12.21 -10.52 1.82
C ALA A 25 12.16 -9.55 3.02
N GLY A 26 11.07 -8.78 3.15
CA GLY A 26 10.91 -7.80 4.24
C GLY A 26 10.65 -8.43 5.61
N SER A 27 10.24 -9.70 5.66
CA SER A 27 10.05 -10.43 6.92
C SER A 27 11.35 -10.89 7.58
N GLN A 28 12.48 -10.83 6.87
CA GLN A 28 13.77 -11.27 7.39
C GLN A 28 14.23 -10.33 8.52
N GLY A 29 14.42 -10.87 9.73
CA GLY A 29 14.83 -10.08 10.90
C GLY A 29 13.74 -9.13 11.44
N GLY A 30 12.49 -9.35 11.02
CA GLY A 30 11.31 -8.65 11.54
C GLY A 30 10.69 -9.35 12.74
N GLY A 31 9.87 -8.61 13.48
CA GLY A 31 9.04 -9.12 14.55
C GLY A 31 7.86 -9.95 14.02
N GLU A 32 7.38 -10.84 14.86
CA GLU A 32 6.28 -11.76 14.56
C GLU A 32 5.18 -11.64 15.61
N VAL A 33 3.94 -11.87 15.20
CA VAL A 33 2.78 -12.01 16.08
C VAL A 33 2.14 -13.36 15.82
N GLY A 34 2.10 -14.22 16.84
CA GLY A 34 1.56 -15.58 16.70
C GLY A 34 2.30 -16.44 15.67
N GLY A 35 3.61 -16.21 15.48
CA GLY A 35 4.44 -16.90 14.49
C GLY A 35 4.27 -16.40 13.05
N ILE A 36 3.56 -15.28 12.85
CA ILE A 36 3.39 -14.64 11.54
C ILE A 36 4.21 -13.35 11.52
N PRO A 37 5.14 -13.15 10.56
CA PRO A 37 5.87 -11.91 10.42
C PRO A 37 4.93 -10.72 10.19
N VAL A 38 5.11 -9.65 10.97
CA VAL A 38 4.26 -8.46 10.91
C VAL A 38 4.36 -7.79 9.54
N PHE A 39 5.56 -7.82 8.92
CA PHE A 39 5.78 -7.30 7.57
C PHE A 39 4.95 -8.06 6.53
N ALA A 40 4.98 -9.40 6.55
CA ALA A 40 4.18 -10.21 5.63
C ALA A 40 2.69 -9.99 5.83
N LEU A 41 2.24 -9.86 7.09
CA LEU A 41 0.85 -9.56 7.42
C LEU A 41 0.43 -8.19 6.87
N ALA A 42 1.28 -7.17 7.00
CA ALA A 42 1.07 -5.84 6.44
C ALA A 42 0.88 -5.88 4.90
N VAL A 43 1.74 -6.61 4.19
CA VAL A 43 1.61 -6.81 2.73
C VAL A 43 0.32 -7.57 2.41
N ALA A 44 0.00 -8.64 3.12
CA ALA A 44 -1.22 -9.42 2.89
C ALA A 44 -2.48 -8.55 3.07
N VAL A 45 -2.53 -7.74 4.14
CA VAL A 45 -3.65 -6.81 4.39
C VAL A 45 -3.75 -5.77 3.28
N ALA A 46 -2.63 -5.27 2.75
CA ALA A 46 -2.65 -4.34 1.61
C ALA A 46 -3.38 -4.93 0.40
N PHE A 47 -3.10 -6.18 0.03
CA PHE A 47 -3.78 -6.88 -1.06
C PHE A 47 -5.25 -7.19 -0.75
N VAL A 48 -5.54 -7.67 0.46
CA VAL A 48 -6.91 -7.98 0.88
C VAL A 48 -7.80 -6.74 0.82
N ILE A 49 -7.32 -5.57 1.26
CA ILE A 49 -8.07 -4.32 1.16
C ILE A 49 -8.41 -4.02 -0.30
N GLN A 50 -7.47 -4.18 -1.24
CA GLN A 50 -7.75 -3.92 -2.66
C GLN A 50 -8.74 -4.91 -3.25
N TRP A 51 -8.63 -6.20 -2.93
CA TRP A 51 -9.56 -7.20 -3.43
C TRP A 51 -10.97 -7.03 -2.86
N LEU A 52 -11.09 -6.62 -1.60
CA LEU A 52 -12.38 -6.28 -1.00
C LEU A 52 -12.98 -5.01 -1.62
N ALA A 53 -12.17 -3.98 -1.89
CA ALA A 53 -12.61 -2.74 -2.52
C ALA A 53 -12.97 -2.92 -4.01
N PHE A 54 -12.30 -3.86 -4.70
CA PHE A 54 -12.61 -4.23 -6.07
C PHE A 54 -14.05 -4.77 -6.23
N ILE A 55 -14.57 -5.53 -5.27
CA ILE A 55 -15.90 -6.14 -5.36
C ILE A 55 -16.99 -5.09 -5.59
N PRO A 56 -17.21 -4.10 -4.69
CA PRO A 56 -18.21 -3.06 -4.93
C PRO A 56 -17.85 -2.18 -6.12
N ALA A 57 -16.56 -1.93 -6.38
CA ALA A 57 -16.13 -1.13 -7.53
C ALA A 57 -16.56 -1.76 -8.85
N PHE A 58 -16.39 -3.07 -9.01
CA PHE A 58 -16.77 -3.80 -10.21
C PHE A 58 -18.29 -3.95 -10.31
N LEU A 59 -18.99 -4.23 -9.21
CA LEU A 59 -20.45 -4.36 -9.23
C LEU A 59 -21.14 -3.03 -9.59
N LEU A 60 -20.60 -1.91 -9.11
CA LEU A 60 -21.15 -0.57 -9.37
C LEU A 60 -20.55 0.10 -10.60
N GLN A 61 -19.52 -0.51 -11.21
CA GLN A 61 -18.74 0.07 -12.31
C GLN A 61 -18.24 1.49 -11.98
N ASP A 62 -17.77 1.67 -10.74
CA ASP A 62 -17.33 2.93 -10.18
C ASP A 62 -15.87 2.87 -9.71
N GLU A 63 -15.04 3.78 -10.24
CA GLU A 63 -13.64 3.98 -9.86
C GLU A 63 -13.44 5.15 -8.88
N GLY A 64 -14.50 5.88 -8.52
CA GLY A 64 -14.41 7.16 -7.82
C GLY A 64 -13.69 7.12 -6.47
N PHE A 65 -13.58 5.93 -5.86
CA PHE A 65 -12.90 5.70 -4.59
C PHE A 65 -11.55 4.96 -4.73
N TYR A 66 -11.09 4.66 -5.94
CA TYR A 66 -9.84 3.92 -6.18
C TYR A 66 -8.63 4.58 -5.50
N ASP A 67 -8.42 5.89 -5.73
CA ASP A 67 -7.30 6.63 -5.13
C ASP A 67 -7.46 6.77 -3.61
N LEU A 68 -8.70 6.90 -3.12
CA LEU A 68 -8.99 6.99 -1.69
C LEU A 68 -8.67 5.67 -0.98
N THR A 69 -9.06 4.53 -1.56
CA THR A 69 -8.72 3.20 -1.02
C THR A 69 -7.21 3.03 -0.93
N GLY A 70 -6.47 3.44 -1.97
CA GLY A 70 -5.01 3.42 -1.96
C GLY A 70 -4.45 4.15 -0.73
N SER A 71 -4.84 5.41 -0.53
CA SER A 71 -4.40 6.21 0.62
C SER A 71 -4.82 5.64 1.98
N LEU A 72 -6.04 5.11 2.10
CA LEU A 72 -6.48 4.45 3.33
C LEU A 72 -5.68 3.18 3.59
N THR A 73 -5.29 2.44 2.55
CA THR A 73 -4.46 1.23 2.68
C THR A 73 -3.09 1.58 3.25
N TYR A 74 -2.44 2.66 2.77
CA TYR A 74 -1.18 3.14 3.35
C TYR A 74 -1.30 3.38 4.86
N ILE A 75 -2.36 4.08 5.27
CA ILE A 75 -2.62 4.42 6.67
C ILE A 75 -2.90 3.15 7.49
N SER A 76 -3.84 2.33 7.05
CA SER A 76 -4.26 1.11 7.76
C SER A 76 -3.11 0.13 7.94
N VAL A 77 -2.32 -0.11 6.90
CA VAL A 77 -1.19 -1.05 6.94
C VAL A 77 -0.07 -0.54 7.85
N THR A 78 0.20 0.76 7.84
CA THR A 78 1.23 1.35 8.73
C THR A 78 0.77 1.34 10.20
N ILE A 79 -0.49 1.65 10.46
CA ILE A 79 -1.08 1.54 11.82
C ILE A 79 -1.00 0.10 12.31
N LEU A 80 -1.38 -0.87 11.47
CA LEU A 80 -1.30 -2.30 11.80
C LEU A 80 0.14 -2.71 12.13
N ALA A 81 1.11 -2.30 11.32
CA ALA A 81 2.51 -2.63 11.53
C ALA A 81 3.06 -2.06 12.85
N VAL A 82 2.68 -0.83 13.21
CA VAL A 82 3.06 -0.25 14.51
C VAL A 82 2.35 -0.95 15.66
N ALA A 83 1.05 -1.23 15.53
CA ALA A 83 0.25 -1.85 16.59
C ALA A 83 0.67 -3.30 16.88
N LEU A 84 1.17 -4.00 15.87
CA LEU A 84 1.63 -5.39 15.98
C LEU A 84 3.14 -5.52 16.11
N SER A 85 3.90 -4.43 16.04
CA SER A 85 5.33 -4.44 16.32
C SER A 85 5.57 -4.89 17.77
N PRO A 86 6.59 -5.73 18.05
CA PRO A 86 6.93 -6.14 19.41
C PRO A 86 7.17 -4.97 20.37
N GLU A 87 7.70 -3.86 19.85
CA GLU A 87 7.93 -2.63 20.59
C GLU A 87 7.63 -1.41 19.73
N VAL A 88 7.13 -0.34 20.35
CA VAL A 88 6.83 0.93 19.69
C VAL A 88 7.81 1.98 20.18
N ASP A 89 8.77 2.33 19.32
CA ASP A 89 9.80 3.34 19.58
C ASP A 89 9.48 4.68 18.89
N GLY A 90 10.28 5.70 19.17
CA GLY A 90 10.11 7.03 18.57
C GLY A 90 10.27 7.03 17.03
N ARG A 91 11.04 6.09 16.47
CA ARG A 91 11.22 5.93 15.03
C ARG A 91 9.95 5.41 14.37
N SER A 92 9.31 4.40 14.96
CA SER A 92 8.04 3.86 14.49
C SER A 92 6.91 4.90 14.52
N ILE A 93 6.83 5.69 15.58
CA ILE A 93 5.86 6.79 15.68
C ILE A 93 6.15 7.88 14.64
N LEU A 94 7.41 8.25 14.45
CA LEU A 94 7.82 9.21 13.42
C LEU A 94 7.41 8.73 12.02
N LEU A 95 7.77 7.49 11.65
CA LEU A 95 7.44 6.92 10.34
C LEU A 95 5.93 6.85 10.12
N LEU A 96 5.16 6.44 11.14
CA LEU A 96 3.70 6.48 11.10
C LEU A 96 3.18 7.89 10.81
N ALA A 97 3.68 8.90 11.53
CA ALA A 97 3.25 10.28 11.33
C ALA A 97 3.57 10.77 9.90
N LEU A 98 4.78 10.52 9.40
CA LEU A 98 5.18 10.91 8.04
C LEU A 98 4.31 10.24 6.97
N VAL A 99 4.00 8.95 7.13
CA VAL A 99 3.13 8.21 6.20
C VAL A 99 1.70 8.75 6.25
N VAL A 100 1.13 8.95 7.44
CA VAL A 100 -0.23 9.46 7.60
C VAL A 100 -0.38 10.85 6.98
N VAL A 101 0.59 11.75 7.24
CA VAL A 101 0.59 13.11 6.69
C VAL A 101 0.71 13.09 5.17
N TRP A 102 1.62 12.28 4.62
CA TRP A 102 1.78 12.13 3.17
C TRP A 102 0.56 11.50 2.49
N ALA A 103 0.07 10.38 3.00
CA ALA A 103 -1.05 9.64 2.43
C ALA A 103 -2.34 10.47 2.51
N GLY A 104 -2.55 11.18 3.63
CA GLY A 104 -3.67 12.10 3.82
C GLY A 104 -3.65 13.25 2.81
N ARG A 105 -2.50 13.89 2.61
CA ARG A 105 -2.33 14.97 1.62
C ARG A 105 -2.59 14.47 0.20
N LEU A 106 -1.86 13.44 -0.23
CA LEU A 106 -1.92 12.94 -1.61
C LEU A 106 -3.31 12.36 -1.91
N GLY A 107 -3.86 11.56 -1.01
CA GLY A 107 -5.20 10.97 -1.15
C GLY A 107 -6.30 12.01 -1.25
N THR A 108 -6.24 13.03 -0.39
CA THR A 108 -7.22 14.14 -0.43
C THR A 108 -7.14 14.90 -1.76
N TYR A 109 -5.94 15.17 -2.26
CA TYR A 109 -5.76 15.84 -3.55
C TYR A 109 -6.32 14.99 -4.70
N LEU A 110 -5.95 13.71 -4.78
CA LEU A 110 -6.37 12.81 -5.84
C LEU A 110 -7.89 12.58 -5.83
N PHE A 111 -8.47 12.33 -4.65
CA PHE A 111 -9.91 12.18 -4.50
C PHE A 111 -10.68 13.45 -4.91
N ARG A 112 -10.23 14.63 -4.47
CA ARG A 112 -10.84 15.90 -4.89
C ARG A 112 -10.74 16.12 -6.39
N ARG A 113 -9.63 15.72 -7.03
CA ARG A 113 -9.43 15.81 -8.47
C ARG A 113 -10.47 14.96 -9.21
N ILE A 114 -10.64 13.70 -8.82
CA ILE A 114 -11.61 12.79 -9.45
C ILE A 114 -13.04 13.28 -9.23
N ARG A 115 -13.37 13.75 -8.02
CA ARG A 115 -14.70 14.30 -7.73
C ARG A 115 -15.03 15.55 -8.54
N ARG A 116 -14.03 16.36 -8.93
CA ARG A 116 -14.22 17.52 -9.82
C ARG A 116 -14.31 17.12 -11.29
N ALA A 117 -13.48 16.16 -11.73
CA ALA A 117 -13.49 15.66 -13.11
C ALA A 117 -14.72 14.77 -13.41
N GLY A 118 -15.35 14.21 -12.38
CA GLY A 118 -16.52 13.33 -12.48
C GLY A 118 -16.14 11.87 -12.74
N LYS A 119 -15.12 11.61 -13.56
CA LYS A 119 -14.58 10.27 -13.86
C LYS A 119 -13.11 10.32 -14.27
N ASP A 120 -12.46 9.16 -14.30
CA ASP A 120 -11.13 8.99 -14.89
C ASP A 120 -11.25 8.17 -16.19
N GLU A 121 -11.00 8.82 -17.33
CA GLU A 121 -11.15 8.20 -18.67
C GLU A 121 -10.28 6.94 -18.87
N ARG A 122 -9.21 6.77 -18.09
CA ARG A 122 -8.37 5.56 -18.15
C ARG A 122 -9.14 4.32 -17.69
N PHE A 123 -10.08 4.48 -16.76
CA PHE A 123 -10.87 3.39 -16.22
C PHE A 123 -12.04 2.99 -17.11
N ASP A 124 -12.49 3.84 -18.03
CA ASP A 124 -13.61 3.53 -18.94
C ASP A 124 -13.39 2.24 -19.74
N ARG A 125 -12.14 1.97 -20.13
CA ARG A 125 -11.76 0.75 -20.89
C ARG A 125 -11.45 -0.45 -19.99
N ILE A 126 -11.26 -0.23 -18.69
CA ILE A 126 -10.78 -1.22 -17.73
C ILE A 126 -11.96 -1.82 -16.95
N LYS A 127 -12.86 -0.97 -16.42
CA LYS A 127 -13.99 -1.37 -15.56
C LYS A 127 -14.88 -2.48 -16.12
N PRO A 128 -15.20 -2.52 -17.43
CA PRO A 128 -16.07 -3.56 -17.97
C PRO A 128 -15.43 -4.96 -17.95
N SER A 129 -14.10 -5.04 -17.98
CA SER A 129 -13.38 -6.32 -17.96
C SER A 129 -12.97 -6.67 -16.53
N PHE A 130 -13.57 -7.74 -16.00
CA PHE A 130 -13.28 -8.24 -14.65
C PHE A 130 -11.78 -8.40 -14.40
N VAL A 131 -11.07 -9.05 -15.32
CA VAL A 131 -9.64 -9.37 -15.16
C VAL A 131 -8.79 -8.12 -15.22
N ARG A 132 -9.07 -7.20 -16.16
CA ARG A 132 -8.31 -5.95 -16.28
C ARG A 132 -8.52 -5.07 -15.05
N PHE A 133 -9.76 -4.96 -14.58
CA PHE A 133 -10.05 -4.14 -13.41
C PHE A 133 -9.47 -4.76 -12.15
N LEU A 134 -9.63 -6.06 -11.92
CA LEU A 134 -8.97 -6.78 -10.81
C LEU A 134 -7.45 -6.59 -10.83
N SER A 135 -6.83 -6.60 -12.02
CA SER A 135 -5.40 -6.39 -12.17
C SER A 135 -4.97 -4.98 -11.74
N ALA A 136 -5.78 -3.95 -12.00
CA ALA A 136 -5.52 -2.59 -11.53
C ALA A 136 -5.51 -2.53 -9.99
N TRP A 137 -6.56 -3.05 -9.34
CA TRP A 137 -6.63 -3.12 -7.88
C TRP A 137 -5.49 -3.96 -7.27
N THR A 138 -5.14 -5.08 -7.90
CA THR A 138 -4.04 -5.93 -7.42
C THR A 138 -2.68 -5.23 -7.56
N LEU A 139 -2.47 -4.49 -8.65
CA LEU A 139 -1.28 -3.66 -8.84
C LEU A 139 -1.19 -2.53 -7.81
N GLN A 140 -2.32 -1.95 -7.40
CA GLN A 140 -2.35 -0.96 -6.31
C GLN A 140 -1.87 -1.56 -4.98
N GLY A 141 -2.26 -2.79 -4.67
CA GLY A 141 -1.81 -3.50 -3.46
C GLY A 141 -0.29 -3.71 -3.45
N LEU A 142 0.26 -4.13 -4.59
CA LEU A 142 1.72 -4.24 -4.75
C LEU A 142 2.40 -2.87 -4.66
N TRP A 143 1.83 -1.84 -5.29
CA TRP A 143 2.37 -0.49 -5.26
C TRP A 143 2.49 0.02 -3.82
N VAL A 144 1.43 -0.09 -3.02
CA VAL A 144 1.44 0.26 -1.59
C VAL A 144 2.52 -0.52 -0.84
N SER A 145 2.64 -1.82 -1.12
CA SER A 145 3.61 -2.69 -0.44
C SER A 145 5.05 -2.29 -0.74
N LEU A 146 5.37 -1.99 -2.00
CA LEU A 146 6.72 -1.61 -2.43
C LEU A 146 7.14 -0.24 -1.89
N THR A 147 6.24 0.74 -1.96
CA THR A 147 6.54 2.11 -1.50
C THR A 147 6.63 2.19 0.03
N LEU A 148 5.88 1.35 0.75
CA LEU A 148 5.99 1.25 2.20
C LEU A 148 7.10 0.31 2.68
N ALA A 149 7.73 -0.49 1.82
CA ALA A 149 8.64 -1.55 2.26
C ALA A 149 9.74 -1.07 3.23
N ALA A 150 10.38 0.06 2.93
CA ALA A 150 11.42 0.61 3.81
C ALA A 150 10.87 1.05 5.17
N ALA A 151 9.70 1.70 5.19
CA ALA A 151 9.04 2.12 6.42
C ALA A 151 8.58 0.90 7.24
N LEU A 152 7.98 -0.09 6.60
CA LEU A 152 7.56 -1.34 7.24
C LEU A 152 8.75 -2.07 7.86
N ALA A 153 9.86 -2.23 7.12
CA ALA A 153 11.05 -2.89 7.65
C ALA A 153 11.59 -2.18 8.90
N ALA A 154 11.63 -0.84 8.87
CA ALA A 154 12.10 -0.04 10.01
C ALA A 154 11.14 -0.05 11.21
N VAL A 155 9.83 -0.18 10.97
CA VAL A 155 8.82 -0.31 12.02
C VAL A 155 8.85 -1.70 12.66
N THR A 156 8.91 -2.75 11.82
CA THR A 156 8.73 -4.13 12.27
C THR A 156 10.01 -4.80 12.73
N THR A 157 11.19 -4.21 12.52
CA THR A 157 12.47 -4.82 12.95
C THR A 157 12.51 -5.07 14.46
N THR A 158 13.18 -6.16 14.88
CA THR A 158 13.49 -6.42 16.29
C THR A 158 14.78 -5.71 16.75
N VAL A 159 15.54 -5.11 15.82
CA VAL A 159 16.77 -4.38 16.13
C VAL A 159 16.45 -2.91 16.35
N ARG A 160 16.72 -2.45 17.57
CA ARG A 160 16.44 -1.08 18.00
C ARG A 160 17.71 -0.25 17.98
N GLU A 161 17.61 0.91 17.35
CA GLU A 161 18.66 1.93 17.36
C GLU A 161 18.03 3.26 17.76
N GLU A 162 18.80 4.09 18.46
CA GLU A 162 18.39 5.44 18.80
C GLU A 162 18.21 6.30 17.55
N LEU A 163 17.52 7.44 17.70
CA LEU A 163 17.35 8.40 16.62
C LEU A 163 18.71 9.03 16.27
N ALA A 164 19.39 8.42 15.31
CA ALA A 164 20.67 8.89 14.80
C ALA A 164 20.52 10.12 13.89
N VAL A 165 21.66 10.78 13.60
CA VAL A 165 21.75 11.91 12.67
C VAL A 165 21.10 11.61 11.31
N VAL A 166 21.22 10.37 10.83
CA VAL A 166 20.60 9.91 9.57
C VAL A 166 19.08 10.08 9.59
N THR A 167 18.43 9.86 10.73
CA THR A 167 16.98 10.06 10.86
C THR A 167 16.60 11.52 10.65
N PHE A 168 17.35 12.45 11.24
CA PHE A 168 17.10 13.89 11.06
C PHE A 168 17.36 14.36 9.63
N LEU A 169 18.40 13.82 8.97
CA LEU A 169 18.62 14.06 7.54
C LEU A 169 17.47 13.53 6.69
N GLY A 170 16.96 12.33 6.99
CA GLY A 170 15.78 11.77 6.32
C GLY A 170 14.53 12.63 6.50
N VAL A 171 14.30 13.14 7.71
CA VAL A 171 13.20 14.08 8.00
C VAL A 171 13.37 15.39 7.24
N LEU A 172 14.59 15.92 7.13
CA LEU A 172 14.87 17.13 6.36
C LEU A 172 14.57 16.91 4.88
N VAL A 173 15.05 15.81 4.30
CA VAL A 173 14.77 15.45 2.90
C VAL A 173 13.27 15.33 2.68
N TRP A 174 12.58 14.60 3.57
CA TRP A 174 11.12 14.46 3.51
C TRP A 174 10.44 15.83 3.57
N ALA A 175 10.81 16.70 4.51
CA ALA A 175 10.20 18.02 4.68
C ALA A 175 10.45 18.95 3.48
N THR A 176 11.61 18.86 2.83
CA THR A 176 11.92 19.66 1.63
C THR A 176 11.19 19.17 0.38
N GLY A 177 10.92 17.86 0.29
CA GLY A 177 10.16 17.26 -0.82
C GLY A 177 8.65 17.22 -0.58
N PHE A 178 8.19 17.63 0.61
CA PHE A 178 6.79 17.68 0.98
C PHE A 178 6.14 18.96 0.42
#